data_AF-A0A109V0A9-F1
#
_entry.id   AF-A0A109V0A9-F1
#
_cell.length_a   1.000
_cell.length_b   1.000
_cell.length_c   1.000
_cell.angle_alpha   90.00
_cell.angle_beta   90.00
_cell.angle_gamma   90.00
#
_symmetry.space_group_name_H-M   'P 1'
#
loop_
_entity.id
_entity.type
_entity.pdbx_description
1 polymer ?
#
loop_
_entity_poly.entity_id
_entity_poly.type
_entity_poly.pdbx_seq_one_letter_code
_entity_poly.pdbx_strand_id
1 'polypeptide(L)'
;MAGATRSFHNFACALARTKYSQPKPKPPPRTNVRLPTQLTHHDADLKVTAPIPPSSKNLKVPEDHPLWQFFSNRKYMRTKNELDVNSRPWSIPELRRKSFDDLHSLWYNCLKERNILARENHLWKNAMEGRADIYGPVDQNIRTTMWRIRHVLSERDWSFRNAKEESENIRATLTEEFESDFLSEENEESAFDMLTRFQYAVYGISEYIDENTVDRDFVDGIKHIATLKLRKFAPLDSEIKDLLMTSESKITDAGEAFVLFTAENNLKAMQEASTAVKELRESGNSVSRYDELNTVAEYMKRLANAQASV
;
A
#
# COMPACT_ATOMS: atom_id res chain seq x y z
N MET A 1 -47.14 48.67 65.76
CA MET A 1 -47.81 47.43 66.20
C MET A 1 -49.31 47.62 66.14
N ALA A 2 -49.98 46.92 65.23
CA ALA A 2 -51.39 46.48 65.31
C ALA A 2 -51.72 45.81 63.96
N GLY A 3 -51.64 44.48 63.91
CA GLY A 3 -52.01 43.72 62.71
C GLY A 3 -53.53 43.73 62.53
N ALA A 4 -53.99 44.19 61.37
CA ALA A 4 -55.37 43.99 60.94
C ALA A 4 -55.48 42.63 60.24
N THR A 5 -56.06 41.66 60.94
CA THR A 5 -56.42 40.34 60.44
C THR A 5 -57.45 40.44 59.32
N ARG A 6 -57.06 40.14 58.07
CA ARG A 6 -58.02 39.91 57.00
C ARG A 6 -58.47 38.45 57.06
N SER A 7 -59.60 38.26 57.72
CA SER A 7 -60.37 37.03 57.82
C SER A 7 -60.61 36.46 56.42
N PHE A 8 -60.19 35.20 56.18
CA PHE A 8 -60.65 34.46 55.01
C PHE A 8 -62.18 34.41 55.04
N HIS A 9 -62.81 34.70 53.90
CA HIS A 9 -64.24 34.53 53.72
C HIS A 9 -64.58 33.04 53.85
N ASN A 10 -64.87 32.59 55.07
CA ASN A 10 -65.39 31.26 55.42
C ASN A 10 -66.84 31.04 54.94
N PHE A 11 -67.31 31.81 53.94
CA PHE A 11 -68.69 31.74 53.45
C PHE A 11 -68.90 30.74 52.31
N ALA A 12 -67.84 30.11 51.81
CA ALA A 12 -68.00 28.94 50.95
C ALA A 12 -68.24 27.71 51.85
N CYS A 13 -69.50 27.26 51.97
CA CYS A 13 -69.81 25.99 52.61
C CYS A 13 -68.92 24.89 52.00
N ALA A 14 -68.02 24.32 52.81
CA ALA A 14 -67.28 23.12 52.47
C ALA A 14 -68.28 21.96 52.39
N LEU A 15 -68.88 21.77 51.22
CA LEU A 15 -69.81 20.68 50.93
C LEU A 15 -69.01 19.38 50.75
N ALA A 16 -68.53 18.81 51.86
CA ALA A 16 -67.97 17.47 51.87
C ALA A 16 -69.08 16.44 51.69
N ARG A 17 -68.76 15.32 51.02
CA ARG A 17 -69.68 14.18 50.91
C ARG A 17 -69.90 13.59 52.30
N THR A 18 -71.09 13.77 52.87
CA THR A 18 -71.48 13.21 54.17
C THR A 18 -72.39 11.99 54.02
N LYS A 19 -72.72 11.31 55.12
CA LYS A 19 -73.73 10.23 55.16
C LYS A 19 -75.10 10.67 54.61
N TYR A 20 -75.39 11.97 54.64
CA TYR A 20 -76.64 12.57 54.19
C TYR A 20 -76.55 13.18 52.78
N SER A 21 -75.37 13.20 52.16
CA SER A 21 -75.19 13.73 50.81
C SER A 21 -75.84 12.81 49.78
N GLN A 22 -76.92 13.29 49.18
CA GLN A 22 -77.64 12.53 48.16
C GLN A 22 -76.81 12.50 46.86
N PRO A 23 -76.71 11.35 46.18
CA PRO A 23 -76.03 11.27 44.89
C PRO A 23 -76.62 12.27 43.90
N LYS A 24 -75.78 13.02 43.20
CA LYS A 24 -76.26 13.88 42.11
C LYS A 24 -76.96 13.03 41.05
N PRO A 25 -78.05 13.52 40.45
CA PRO A 25 -78.70 12.81 39.36
C PRO A 25 -77.73 12.66 38.18
N LYS A 26 -77.89 11.58 37.43
CA LYS A 26 -77.13 11.37 36.18
C LYS A 26 -77.45 12.52 35.21
N PRO A 27 -76.47 13.07 34.47
CA PRO A 27 -76.77 14.05 33.43
C PRO A 27 -77.80 13.48 32.44
N PRO A 28 -78.71 14.33 31.92
CA PRO A 28 -79.75 13.87 31.01
C PRO A 28 -79.11 13.25 29.75
N PRO A 29 -79.62 12.11 29.27
CA PRO A 29 -79.13 11.50 28.04
C PRO A 29 -79.37 12.45 26.87
N ARG A 30 -78.41 12.54 25.94
CA ARG A 30 -78.59 13.31 24.70
C ARG A 30 -79.63 12.61 23.82
N THR A 31 -80.63 13.35 23.35
CA THR A 31 -81.69 12.82 22.47
C THR A 31 -81.18 12.46 21.08
N ASN A 32 -80.21 13.23 20.55
CA ASN A 32 -79.60 13.03 19.23
C ASN A 32 -78.11 12.71 19.37
N VAL A 33 -77.77 11.46 19.68
CA VAL A 33 -76.38 10.99 19.68
C VAL A 33 -75.95 10.75 18.24
N ARG A 34 -74.86 11.38 17.81
CA ARG A 34 -74.28 11.12 16.48
C ARG A 34 -73.72 9.70 16.44
N LEU A 35 -73.93 8.98 15.34
CA LEU A 35 -73.32 7.68 15.13
C LEU A 35 -71.80 7.79 15.20
N PRO A 36 -71.10 6.80 15.80
CA PRO A 36 -69.65 6.80 15.84
C PRO A 36 -69.10 6.64 14.42
N THR A 37 -67.97 7.31 14.15
CA THR A 37 -67.33 7.27 12.83
C THR A 37 -66.85 5.86 12.45
N GLN A 38 -66.46 5.06 13.45
CA GLN A 38 -66.05 3.67 13.28
C GLN A 38 -67.11 2.75 13.88
N LEU A 39 -67.62 1.82 13.06
CA LEU A 39 -68.66 0.87 13.45
C LEU A 39 -68.09 -0.51 13.84
N THR A 40 -66.96 -0.90 13.26
CA THR A 40 -66.30 -2.20 13.51
C THR A 40 -64.96 -1.99 14.21
N HIS A 41 -64.71 -2.72 15.29
CA HIS A 41 -63.49 -2.61 16.10
C HIS A 41 -62.59 -3.83 15.93
N HIS A 42 -62.18 -4.46 17.03
CA HIS A 42 -61.36 -5.67 17.01
C HIS A 42 -62.22 -6.90 16.73
N ASP A 43 -61.56 -7.99 16.31
CA ASP A 43 -62.20 -9.29 16.20
C ASP A 43 -62.48 -9.86 17.60
N ALA A 44 -63.70 -10.36 17.81
CA ALA A 44 -64.14 -10.93 19.08
C ALA A 44 -63.46 -12.29 19.37
N ASP A 45 -62.88 -12.97 18.36
CA ASP A 45 -62.21 -14.26 18.52
C ASP A 45 -60.67 -14.17 18.64
N LEU A 46 -60.12 -12.99 18.95
CA LEU A 46 -58.68 -12.86 19.19
C LEU A 46 -58.25 -13.69 20.41
N LYS A 47 -57.34 -14.63 20.19
CA LYS A 47 -56.76 -15.50 21.23
C LYS A 47 -55.31 -15.11 21.49
N VAL A 48 -54.95 -14.97 22.75
CA VAL A 48 -53.55 -14.73 23.14
C VAL A 48 -52.76 -16.01 22.90
N THR A 49 -51.96 -16.02 21.83
CA THR A 49 -51.07 -17.13 21.50
C THR A 49 -49.72 -16.97 22.20
N ALA A 50 -49.05 -18.09 22.46
CA ALA A 50 -47.68 -18.06 22.95
C ALA A 50 -46.73 -17.35 21.95
N PRO A 51 -45.70 -16.63 22.43
CA PRO A 51 -44.69 -16.05 21.56
C PRO A 51 -43.97 -17.11 20.72
N ILE A 52 -43.71 -16.80 19.45
CA ILE A 52 -43.00 -17.70 18.53
C ILE A 52 -41.50 -17.38 18.61
N PRO A 53 -40.65 -18.29 19.14
CA PRO A 53 -39.23 -18.02 19.25
C PRO A 53 -38.55 -18.01 17.87
N PRO A 54 -37.55 -17.15 17.65
CA PRO A 54 -36.82 -17.14 16.38
C PRO A 54 -36.00 -18.43 16.22
N SER A 55 -36.04 -19.02 15.02
CA SER A 55 -35.30 -20.24 14.70
C SER A 55 -34.06 -19.94 13.84
N SER A 56 -32.93 -20.55 14.20
CA SER A 56 -31.69 -20.48 13.40
C SER A 56 -31.83 -21.12 12.02
N LYS A 57 -32.84 -21.99 11.80
CA LYS A 57 -33.15 -22.61 10.50
C LYS A 57 -33.49 -21.58 9.41
N ASN A 58 -33.92 -20.39 9.81
CA ASN A 58 -34.24 -19.31 8.88
C ASN A 58 -32.96 -18.62 8.33
N LEU A 59 -31.82 -18.81 8.98
CA LEU A 59 -30.55 -18.18 8.60
C LEU A 59 -29.76 -19.10 7.67
N LYS A 60 -29.31 -18.55 6.53
CA LYS A 60 -28.39 -19.23 5.60
C LYS A 60 -27.01 -18.60 5.74
N VAL A 61 -26.18 -19.17 6.60
CA VAL A 61 -24.81 -18.67 6.83
C VAL A 61 -23.88 -19.31 5.80
N PRO A 62 -23.14 -18.53 4.98
CA PRO A 62 -22.19 -19.08 4.02
C PRO A 62 -21.02 -19.78 4.74
N GLU A 63 -20.51 -20.85 4.13
CA GLU A 63 -19.36 -21.57 4.70
C GLU A 63 -18.07 -20.75 4.69
N ASP A 64 -17.89 -19.89 3.68
CA ASP A 64 -16.77 -18.95 3.54
C ASP A 64 -17.14 -17.55 4.03
N HIS A 65 -17.74 -17.49 5.23
CA HIS A 65 -17.99 -16.22 5.89
C HIS A 65 -16.65 -15.63 6.38
N PRO A 66 -16.33 -14.33 6.11
CA PRO A 66 -15.03 -13.75 6.46
C PRO A 66 -14.72 -13.77 7.96
N LEU A 67 -15.75 -13.78 8.82
CA LEU A 67 -15.58 -13.92 10.27
C LEU A 67 -14.96 -15.27 10.68
N TRP A 68 -15.02 -16.30 9.83
CA TRP A 68 -14.32 -17.57 10.09
C TRP A 68 -12.80 -17.41 10.13
N GLN A 69 -12.24 -16.34 9.54
CA GLN A 69 -10.81 -16.04 9.62
C GLN A 69 -10.32 -15.75 11.05
N PHE A 70 -11.22 -15.45 12.00
CA PHE A 70 -10.88 -15.31 13.43
C PHE A 70 -10.82 -16.65 14.17
N PHE A 71 -11.07 -17.76 13.48
CA PHE A 71 -11.08 -19.10 14.03
C PHE A 71 -10.07 -19.95 13.28
N SER A 72 -9.32 -20.77 14.02
CA SER A 72 -8.45 -21.78 13.42
C SER A 72 -9.28 -23.02 13.07
N ASN A 73 -9.32 -23.41 11.80
CA ASN A 73 -10.04 -24.60 11.31
C ASN A 73 -11.51 -24.68 11.78
N ARG A 74 -12.21 -23.53 11.89
CA ARG A 74 -13.60 -23.42 12.39
C ARG A 74 -13.81 -24.02 13.79
N LYS A 75 -12.74 -24.16 14.57
CA LYS A 75 -12.81 -24.60 15.97
C LYS A 75 -13.08 -23.43 16.89
N TYR A 76 -13.87 -23.66 17.93
CA TYR A 76 -14.17 -22.63 18.93
C TYR A 76 -12.90 -22.17 19.68
N MET A 77 -12.03 -23.10 20.05
CA MET A 77 -10.75 -22.86 20.74
C MET A 77 -9.80 -24.04 20.49
N ARG A 78 -8.52 -23.76 20.22
CA ARG A 78 -7.48 -24.80 20.12
C ARG A 78 -7.13 -25.42 21.47
N THR A 79 -6.74 -26.69 21.46
CA THR A 79 -6.15 -27.34 22.64
C THR A 79 -4.64 -27.13 22.67
N LYS A 80 -3.98 -27.37 23.82
CA LYS A 80 -2.52 -27.23 23.96
C LYS A 80 -1.73 -28.02 22.91
N ASN A 81 -2.21 -29.21 22.53
CA ASN A 81 -1.54 -30.06 21.55
C ASN A 81 -1.67 -29.54 20.11
N GLU A 82 -2.66 -28.67 19.85
CA GLU A 82 -2.88 -28.04 18.55
C GLU A 82 -2.16 -26.70 18.41
N LEU A 83 -1.58 -26.19 19.50
CA LEU A 83 -0.82 -24.96 19.48
C LEU A 83 0.62 -25.23 19.05
N ASP A 84 1.14 -24.35 18.21
CA ASP A 84 2.50 -24.43 17.74
C ASP A 84 3.47 -23.79 18.75
N VAL A 85 3.80 -24.56 19.78
CA VAL A 85 4.75 -24.15 20.83
C VAL A 85 6.21 -24.42 20.42
N ASN A 86 6.42 -25.30 19.43
CA ASN A 86 7.75 -25.76 19.04
C ASN A 86 8.40 -24.88 17.98
N SER A 87 7.61 -24.13 17.20
CA SER A 87 8.16 -23.25 16.17
C SER A 87 8.91 -22.06 16.72
N ARG A 88 9.95 -21.68 15.97
CA ARG A 88 10.85 -20.59 16.27
C ARG A 88 10.37 -19.28 15.62
N PRO A 89 10.56 -18.11 16.26
CA PRO A 89 10.36 -16.81 15.61
C PRO A 89 11.46 -16.48 14.58
N TRP A 90 11.08 -15.89 13.45
CA TRP A 90 11.94 -15.34 12.41
C TRP A 90 13.13 -14.52 12.92
N SER A 91 14.33 -14.78 12.41
CA SER A 91 15.56 -14.07 12.76
C SER A 91 15.70 -12.74 12.02
N ILE A 92 16.41 -11.77 12.60
CA ILE A 92 16.72 -10.49 11.93
C ILE A 92 17.50 -10.71 10.61
N PRO A 93 18.58 -11.52 10.55
CA PRO A 93 19.32 -11.74 9.31
C PRO A 93 18.49 -12.42 8.20
N GLU A 94 17.53 -13.27 8.56
CA GLU A 94 16.63 -13.92 7.60
C GLU A 94 15.68 -12.87 6.98
N LEU A 95 15.13 -11.99 7.82
CA LEU A 95 14.22 -10.93 7.39
C LEU A 95 14.93 -9.87 6.52
N ARG A 96 16.22 -9.63 6.73
CA ARG A 96 17.02 -8.70 5.91
C ARG A 96 17.15 -9.09 4.44
N ARG A 97 16.87 -10.33 4.06
CA ARG A 97 16.92 -10.79 2.65
C ARG A 97 15.56 -10.77 1.96
N LYS A 98 14.48 -10.43 2.66
CA LYS A 98 13.12 -10.46 2.11
C LYS A 98 12.70 -9.14 1.48
N SER A 99 11.88 -9.18 0.45
CA SER A 99 11.31 -7.99 -0.20
C SER A 99 10.41 -7.22 0.78
N PHE A 100 10.09 -5.97 0.45
CA PHE A 100 9.16 -5.18 1.24
C PHE A 100 7.76 -5.82 1.27
N ASP A 101 7.26 -6.29 0.12
CA ASP A 101 5.93 -6.89 0.00
C ASP A 101 5.82 -8.22 0.75
N ASP A 102 6.88 -9.02 0.76
CA ASP A 102 6.95 -10.25 1.57
C ASP A 102 6.89 -9.93 3.06
N LEU A 103 7.63 -8.92 3.51
CA LEU A 103 7.63 -8.48 4.92
C LEU A 103 6.27 -7.92 5.33
N HIS A 104 5.60 -7.19 4.43
CA HIS A 104 4.27 -6.63 4.67
C HIS A 104 3.20 -7.73 4.73
N SER A 105 3.26 -8.70 3.83
CA SER A 105 2.39 -9.87 3.83
C SER A 105 2.60 -10.73 5.09
N LEU A 106 3.86 -10.95 5.47
CA LEU A 106 4.22 -11.65 6.70
C LEU A 106 3.69 -10.92 7.94
N TRP A 107 3.80 -9.60 7.99
CA TRP A 107 3.26 -8.79 9.09
C TRP A 107 1.76 -8.99 9.27
N TYR A 108 0.98 -8.98 8.17
CA TYR A 108 -0.46 -9.21 8.26
C TYR A 108 -0.82 -10.65 8.63
N ASN A 109 -0.05 -11.64 8.19
CA ASN A 109 -0.23 -13.02 8.64
C ASN A 109 0.02 -13.14 10.15
N CYS A 110 1.07 -12.51 10.67
CA CYS A 110 1.32 -12.41 12.09
C CYS A 110 0.15 -11.71 12.82
N LEU A 111 -0.34 -10.59 12.29
CA LEU A 111 -1.46 -9.85 12.88
C LEU A 111 -2.75 -10.69 12.92
N LYS A 112 -3.07 -11.42 11.85
CA LYS A 112 -4.21 -12.34 11.79
C LYS A 112 -4.11 -13.42 12.86
N GLU A 113 -2.95 -14.09 12.96
CA GLU A 113 -2.75 -15.14 13.97
C GLU A 113 -2.84 -14.58 15.40
N ARG A 114 -2.29 -13.38 15.64
CA ARG A 114 -2.44 -12.69 16.93
C ARG A 114 -3.89 -12.36 17.27
N ASN A 115 -4.72 -12.00 16.29
CA ASN A 115 -6.15 -11.77 16.52
C ASN A 115 -6.88 -13.07 16.89
N ILE A 116 -6.54 -14.20 16.26
CA ILE A 116 -7.08 -15.52 16.61
C ILE A 116 -6.67 -15.88 18.05
N LEU A 117 -5.38 -15.77 18.37
CA LEU A 117 -4.85 -16.05 19.71
C LEU A 117 -5.42 -15.11 20.77
N ALA A 118 -5.63 -13.83 20.46
CA ALA A 118 -6.21 -12.86 21.38
C ALA A 118 -7.65 -13.24 21.75
N ARG A 119 -8.46 -13.68 20.77
CA ARG A 119 -9.80 -14.22 21.00
C ARG A 119 -9.74 -15.46 21.90
N GLU A 120 -8.90 -16.43 21.57
CA GLU A 120 -8.76 -17.68 22.33
C GLU A 120 -8.29 -17.43 23.77
N ASN A 121 -7.29 -16.55 23.95
CA ASN A 121 -6.77 -16.17 25.25
C ASN A 121 -7.82 -15.42 26.09
N HIS A 122 -8.59 -14.52 25.48
CA HIS A 122 -9.67 -13.82 26.15
C HIS A 122 -10.74 -14.78 26.66
N LEU A 123 -11.18 -15.72 25.81
CA LEU A 123 -12.15 -16.75 26.19
C LEU A 123 -11.62 -17.66 27.29
N TRP A 124 -10.36 -18.06 27.20
CA TRP A 124 -9.71 -18.89 28.21
C TRP A 124 -9.67 -18.22 29.58
N LYS A 125 -9.29 -16.94 29.63
CA LYS A 125 -9.19 -16.17 30.89
C LYS A 125 -10.55 -15.83 31.48
N ASN A 126 -11.51 -15.42 30.65
CA ASN A 126 -12.77 -14.85 31.13
C ASN A 126 -13.91 -15.87 31.23
N ALA A 127 -14.03 -16.79 30.28
CA ALA A 127 -15.13 -17.76 30.24
C ALA A 127 -14.79 -19.08 30.95
N MET A 128 -13.51 -19.49 30.91
CA MET A 128 -13.05 -20.75 31.52
C MET A 128 -12.28 -20.55 32.82
N GLU A 129 -12.08 -19.29 33.25
CA GLU A 129 -11.29 -18.94 34.45
C GLU A 129 -9.90 -19.61 34.48
N GLY A 130 -9.33 -19.81 33.29
CA GLY A 130 -8.08 -20.50 33.10
C GLY A 130 -6.92 -19.69 33.65
N ARG A 131 -6.21 -20.24 34.65
CA ARG A 131 -5.05 -19.57 35.28
C ARG A 131 -3.74 -19.76 34.54
N ALA A 132 -3.63 -20.79 33.69
CA ALA A 132 -2.42 -21.08 32.94
C ALA A 132 -2.35 -20.25 31.65
N ASP A 133 -1.17 -19.70 31.34
CA ASP A 133 -0.96 -18.96 30.09
C ASP A 133 -0.52 -19.89 28.96
N ILE A 134 -1.51 -20.52 28.31
CA ILE A 134 -1.26 -21.51 27.24
C ILE A 134 -0.92 -20.81 25.92
N TYR A 135 -1.53 -19.65 25.64
CA TYR A 135 -1.41 -18.94 24.37
C TYR A 135 -0.30 -17.88 24.36
N GLY A 136 0.10 -17.38 25.54
CA GLY A 136 1.10 -16.31 25.68
C GLY A 136 2.46 -16.61 25.03
N PRO A 137 3.05 -17.82 25.16
CA PRO A 137 4.31 -18.13 24.51
C PRO A 137 4.26 -18.00 22.97
N VAL A 138 3.17 -18.45 22.35
CA VAL A 138 2.98 -18.36 20.89
C VAL A 138 2.76 -16.89 20.47
N ASP A 139 1.93 -16.14 21.18
CA ASP A 139 1.73 -14.70 20.93
C ASP A 139 3.04 -13.93 21.07
N GLN A 140 3.86 -14.26 22.08
CA GLN A 140 5.15 -13.64 22.29
C GLN A 140 6.12 -13.94 21.15
N ASN A 141 6.18 -15.18 20.65
CA ASN A 141 6.97 -15.53 19.48
C ASN A 141 6.55 -14.67 18.28
N ILE A 142 5.26 -14.58 17.98
CA ILE A 142 4.77 -13.76 16.86
C ILE A 142 5.12 -12.28 17.09
N ARG A 143 4.93 -11.75 18.31
CA ARG A 143 5.28 -10.37 18.66
C ARG A 143 6.76 -10.08 18.46
N THR A 144 7.65 -11.03 18.77
CA THR A 144 9.09 -10.87 18.50
C THR A 144 9.37 -10.79 17.00
N THR A 145 8.70 -11.58 16.17
CA THR A 145 8.86 -11.49 14.70
C THR A 145 8.40 -10.13 14.17
N MET A 146 7.26 -9.62 14.63
CA MET A 146 6.74 -8.31 14.22
C MET A 146 7.73 -7.19 14.58
N TRP A 147 8.23 -7.14 15.81
CA TRP A 147 9.23 -6.12 16.18
C TRP A 147 10.52 -6.24 15.37
N ARG A 148 10.98 -7.47 15.06
CA ARG A 148 12.16 -7.70 14.20
C ARG A 148 11.92 -7.21 12.77
N ILE A 149 10.72 -7.41 12.21
CA ILE A 149 10.34 -6.84 10.90
C ILE A 149 10.45 -5.32 10.94
N ARG A 150 9.87 -4.69 11.97
CA ARG A 150 9.95 -3.23 12.15
C ARG A 150 11.41 -2.76 12.26
N HIS A 151 12.24 -3.46 13.03
CA HIS A 151 13.66 -3.16 13.15
C HIS A 151 14.38 -3.20 11.79
N VAL A 152 14.18 -4.26 11.00
CA VAL A 152 14.82 -4.40 9.68
C VAL A 152 14.35 -3.32 8.71
N LEU A 153 13.07 -2.94 8.73
CA LEU A 153 12.56 -1.87 7.89
C LEU A 153 13.19 -0.51 8.26
N SER A 154 13.32 -0.22 9.55
CA SER A 154 14.01 1.00 10.02
C SER A 154 15.51 0.97 9.70
N GLU A 155 16.18 -0.16 9.91
CA GLU A 155 17.60 -0.37 9.57
C GLU A 155 17.84 -0.08 8.08
N ARG A 156 17.01 -0.63 7.19
CA ARG A 156 17.10 -0.42 5.73
C ARG A 156 16.90 1.04 5.32
N ASP A 157 15.89 1.71 5.86
CA ASP A 157 15.62 3.12 5.57
C ASP A 157 16.78 4.01 6.02
N TRP A 158 17.36 3.73 7.20
CA TRP A 158 18.58 4.41 7.65
C TRP A 158 19.78 4.12 6.74
N SER A 159 20.03 2.86 6.37
CA SER A 159 21.12 2.52 5.45
C SER A 159 20.96 3.21 4.09
N PHE A 160 19.75 3.28 3.56
CA PHE A 160 19.46 3.96 2.30
C PHE A 160 19.72 5.46 2.38
N ARG A 161 19.30 6.12 3.47
CA ARG A 161 19.55 7.56 3.67
C ARG A 161 21.05 7.87 3.77
N ASN A 162 21.78 7.07 4.54
CA ASN A 162 23.22 7.23 4.67
C ASN A 162 23.92 7.03 3.31
N ALA A 163 23.53 5.99 2.56
CA ALA A 163 24.06 5.76 1.22
C ALA A 163 23.73 6.91 0.25
N LYS A 164 22.54 7.51 0.38
CA LYS A 164 22.13 8.67 -0.42
C LYS A 164 22.94 9.92 -0.10
N GLU A 165 23.27 10.16 1.18
CA GLU A 165 24.13 11.27 1.61
C GLU A 165 25.56 11.13 1.07
N GLU A 166 26.09 9.91 1.07
CA GLU A 166 27.42 9.59 0.55
C GLU A 166 27.43 9.33 -0.97
N SER A 167 26.27 9.44 -1.62
CA SER A 167 26.05 8.97 -2.99
C SER A 167 26.97 9.65 -4.00
N GLU A 168 27.26 10.94 -3.87
CA GLU A 168 28.11 11.64 -4.86
C GLU A 168 29.55 11.13 -4.85
N ASN A 169 30.11 10.90 -3.66
CA ASN A 169 31.47 10.38 -3.52
C ASN A 169 31.54 8.93 -4.02
N ILE A 170 30.57 8.10 -3.60
CA ILE A 170 30.48 6.69 -4.01
C ILE A 170 30.22 6.58 -5.52
N ARG A 171 29.40 7.45 -6.10
CA ARG A 171 29.09 7.45 -7.53
C ARG A 171 30.33 7.66 -8.37
N ALA A 172 31.19 8.61 -8.01
CA ALA A 172 32.43 8.86 -8.74
C ALA A 172 33.35 7.63 -8.72
N THR A 173 33.62 7.06 -7.54
CA THR A 173 34.49 5.89 -7.40
C THR A 173 33.92 4.66 -8.09
N LEU A 174 32.61 4.41 -7.93
CA LEU A 174 31.93 3.28 -8.55
C LEU A 174 31.89 3.41 -10.07
N THR A 175 31.74 4.63 -10.59
CA THR A 175 31.79 4.88 -12.03
C THR A 175 33.16 4.52 -12.58
N GLU A 176 34.26 4.99 -11.97
CA GLU A 176 35.62 4.69 -12.41
C GLU A 176 35.95 3.19 -12.36
N GLU A 177 35.59 2.51 -11.27
CA GLU A 177 35.74 1.06 -11.12
C GLU A 177 34.96 0.31 -12.21
N PHE A 178 33.70 0.70 -12.43
CA PHE A 178 32.86 0.12 -13.46
C PHE A 178 33.39 0.36 -14.88
N GLU A 179 33.90 1.56 -15.21
CA GLU A 179 34.48 1.84 -16.53
C GLU A 179 35.64 0.88 -16.82
N SER A 180 36.51 0.66 -15.83
CA SER A 180 37.64 -0.26 -15.93
C SER A 180 37.18 -1.69 -16.19
N ASP A 181 36.25 -2.18 -15.35
CA ASP A 181 35.75 -3.55 -15.44
C ASP A 181 35.01 -3.78 -16.77
N PHE A 182 34.12 -2.87 -17.14
CA PHE A 182 33.33 -2.95 -18.38
C PHE A 182 34.21 -2.95 -19.64
N LEU A 183 35.25 -2.13 -19.68
CA LEU A 183 36.16 -2.10 -20.83
C LEU A 183 37.03 -3.37 -20.89
N SER A 184 37.44 -3.91 -19.73
CA SER A 184 38.28 -5.10 -19.64
C SER A 184 37.57 -6.41 -20.00
N GLU A 185 36.25 -6.50 -19.80
CA GLU A 185 35.48 -7.73 -20.01
C GLU A 185 35.40 -8.11 -21.50
N GLU A 186 35.94 -9.26 -21.91
CA GLU A 186 35.93 -9.68 -23.32
C GLU A 186 34.56 -10.19 -23.78
N ASN A 187 33.75 -10.75 -22.86
CA ASN A 187 32.43 -11.26 -23.20
C ASN A 187 31.39 -10.13 -23.30
N GLU A 188 30.97 -9.81 -24.51
CA GLU A 188 30.00 -8.75 -24.79
C GLU A 188 28.67 -8.94 -24.03
N GLU A 189 28.11 -10.15 -23.99
CA GLU A 189 26.81 -10.40 -23.34
C GLU A 189 26.88 -10.11 -21.83
N SER A 190 27.94 -10.60 -21.18
CA SER A 190 28.20 -10.33 -19.76
C SER A 190 28.44 -8.84 -19.51
N ALA A 191 29.24 -8.18 -20.36
CA ALA A 191 29.52 -6.76 -20.26
C ALA A 191 28.24 -5.91 -20.33
N PHE A 192 27.33 -6.23 -21.23
CA PHE A 192 26.08 -5.49 -21.37
C PHE A 192 25.05 -5.78 -20.28
N ASP A 193 24.99 -6.99 -19.71
CA ASP A 193 24.19 -7.27 -18.49
C ASP A 193 24.74 -6.53 -17.26
N MET A 194 26.07 -6.38 -17.15
CA MET A 194 26.67 -5.51 -16.14
C MET A 194 26.25 -4.05 -16.36
N LEU A 195 26.23 -3.60 -17.63
CA LEU A 195 25.81 -2.25 -17.99
C LEU A 195 24.35 -1.99 -17.66
N THR A 196 23.40 -2.88 -17.97
CA THR A 196 21.98 -2.67 -17.63
C THR A 196 21.76 -2.56 -16.13
N ARG A 197 22.47 -3.37 -15.33
CA ARG A 197 22.42 -3.28 -13.86
C ARG A 197 23.00 -1.96 -13.34
N PHE A 198 24.12 -1.53 -13.90
CA PHE A 198 24.75 -0.25 -13.55
C PHE A 198 23.86 0.94 -13.91
N GLN A 199 23.22 0.90 -15.09
CA GLN A 199 22.27 1.90 -15.55
C GLN A 199 21.12 2.11 -14.56
N TYR A 200 20.49 1.01 -14.13
CA TYR A 200 19.41 1.05 -13.17
C TYR A 200 19.89 1.50 -11.78
N ALA A 201 21.04 1.01 -11.31
CA ALA A 201 21.54 1.30 -9.98
C ALA A 201 22.00 2.76 -9.79
N VAL A 202 22.66 3.34 -10.79
CA VAL A 202 23.27 4.68 -10.68
C VAL A 202 22.35 5.78 -11.22
N TYR A 203 21.70 5.54 -12.35
CA TYR A 203 20.93 6.57 -13.07
C TYR A 203 19.41 6.33 -13.02
N GLY A 204 18.96 5.19 -12.48
CA GLY A 204 17.54 4.83 -12.46
C GLY A 204 16.97 4.50 -13.84
N ILE A 205 17.83 4.19 -14.82
CA ILE A 205 17.42 3.83 -16.18
C ILE A 205 17.06 2.35 -16.18
N SER A 206 15.78 2.05 -16.29
CA SER A 206 15.25 0.70 -16.48
C SER A 206 15.29 0.28 -17.95
N GLU A 207 15.22 -1.04 -18.18
CA GLU A 207 15.12 -1.63 -19.52
C GLU A 207 13.75 -1.34 -20.17
N TYR A 208 12.71 -1.17 -19.35
CA TYR A 208 11.35 -0.88 -19.80
C TYR A 208 11.17 0.63 -20.00
N ILE A 209 10.99 1.03 -21.26
CA ILE A 209 10.86 2.45 -21.62
C ILE A 209 9.68 3.13 -20.91
N ASP A 210 8.61 2.41 -20.61
CA ASP A 210 7.43 2.97 -19.94
C ASP A 210 7.65 3.33 -18.46
N GLU A 211 8.61 2.71 -17.80
CA GLU A 211 8.90 2.94 -16.37
C GLU A 211 9.87 4.10 -16.15
N ASN A 212 10.55 4.54 -17.20
CA ASN A 212 11.61 5.52 -17.14
C ASN A 212 11.07 6.96 -17.03
N THR A 213 11.60 7.73 -16.08
CA THR A 213 11.36 9.16 -15.95
C THR A 213 12.52 9.96 -16.53
N VAL A 214 12.22 10.99 -17.33
CA VAL A 214 13.25 11.83 -17.94
C VAL A 214 13.67 12.92 -16.97
N ASP A 215 14.64 12.58 -16.12
CA ASP A 215 15.28 13.48 -15.16
C ASP A 215 16.68 13.89 -15.61
N ARG A 216 17.37 14.72 -14.80
CA ARG A 216 18.77 15.09 -15.10
C ARG A 216 19.72 13.91 -15.05
N ASP A 217 19.57 13.05 -14.04
CA ASP A 217 20.36 11.83 -13.92
C ASP A 217 20.14 10.91 -15.13
N PHE A 218 18.92 10.84 -15.66
CA PHE A 218 18.63 10.07 -16.87
C PHE A 218 19.43 10.59 -18.08
N VAL A 219 19.45 11.89 -18.31
CA VAL A 219 20.19 12.50 -19.42
C VAL A 219 21.71 12.38 -19.24
N ASP A 220 22.22 12.58 -18.02
CA ASP A 220 23.64 12.40 -17.72
C ASP A 220 24.05 10.92 -17.88
N GLY A 221 23.17 9.99 -17.50
CA GLY A 221 23.31 8.56 -17.72
C GLY A 221 23.39 8.21 -19.21
N ILE A 222 22.47 8.70 -20.03
CA ILE A 222 22.50 8.48 -21.49
C ILE A 222 23.81 8.95 -22.11
N LYS A 223 24.30 10.15 -21.75
CA LYS A 223 25.58 10.69 -22.23
C LYS A 223 26.77 9.80 -21.83
N HIS A 224 26.77 9.34 -20.59
CA HIS A 224 27.80 8.48 -20.05
C HIS A 224 27.79 7.10 -20.74
N ILE A 225 26.63 6.46 -20.85
CA ILE A 225 26.45 5.16 -21.52
C ILE A 225 26.83 5.24 -22.99
N ALA A 226 26.41 6.27 -23.71
CA ALA A 226 26.80 6.50 -25.09
C ALA A 226 28.33 6.58 -25.24
N THR A 227 28.97 7.28 -24.31
CA THR A 227 30.45 7.36 -24.27
C THR A 227 31.08 5.99 -24.01
N LEU A 228 30.53 5.19 -23.09
CA LEU A 228 31.03 3.84 -22.79
C LEU A 228 30.86 2.88 -23.97
N LYS A 229 29.69 2.89 -24.63
CA LYS A 229 29.46 2.11 -25.85
C LYS A 229 30.49 2.45 -26.93
N LEU A 230 30.72 3.74 -27.18
CA LEU A 230 31.74 4.17 -28.14
C LEU A 230 33.14 3.69 -27.75
N ARG A 231 33.54 3.83 -26.48
CA ARG A 231 34.86 3.37 -26.00
C ARG A 231 35.03 1.86 -26.15
N LYS A 232 33.95 1.08 -25.93
CA LYS A 232 33.97 -0.38 -26.06
C LYS A 232 34.19 -0.84 -27.50
N PHE A 233 33.54 -0.18 -28.47
CA PHE A 233 33.63 -0.55 -29.89
C PHE A 233 34.74 0.21 -30.66
N ALA A 234 35.33 1.27 -30.10
CA ALA A 234 36.44 2.00 -30.70
C ALA A 234 37.69 1.16 -31.11
N PRO A 235 38.10 0.10 -30.40
CA PRO A 235 39.21 -0.74 -30.88
C PRO A 235 38.83 -1.61 -32.09
N LEU A 236 37.54 -1.84 -32.34
CA LEU A 236 37.05 -2.74 -33.39
C LEU A 236 36.83 -2.04 -34.73
N ASP A 237 36.56 -0.74 -34.73
CA ASP A 237 36.28 0.03 -35.94
C ASP A 237 36.96 1.42 -35.96
N SER A 238 37.51 1.78 -37.12
CA SER A 238 38.15 3.07 -37.34
C SER A 238 37.17 4.23 -37.30
N GLU A 239 35.94 4.06 -37.82
CA GLU A 239 34.99 5.17 -37.88
C GLU A 239 34.49 5.60 -36.50
N ILE A 240 34.23 4.62 -35.64
CA ILE A 240 33.84 4.83 -34.24
C ILE A 240 34.99 5.51 -33.48
N LYS A 241 36.22 5.07 -33.73
CA LYS A 241 37.42 5.66 -33.15
C LYS A 241 37.60 7.12 -33.56
N ASP A 242 37.40 7.45 -34.83
CA ASP A 242 37.50 8.83 -35.35
C ASP A 242 36.44 9.74 -34.73
N LEU A 243 35.21 9.23 -34.58
CA LEU A 243 34.13 9.95 -33.91
C LEU A 243 34.47 10.24 -32.44
N LEU A 244 34.99 9.24 -31.73
CA LEU A 244 35.41 9.36 -30.33
C LEU A 244 36.53 10.40 -30.17
N MET A 245 37.54 10.36 -31.05
CA MET A 245 38.66 11.32 -31.07
C MET A 245 38.17 12.75 -31.36
N THR A 246 37.24 12.91 -32.30
CA THR A 246 36.65 14.22 -32.63
C THR A 246 35.88 14.82 -31.46
N SER A 247 35.26 13.96 -30.64
CA SER A 247 34.49 14.35 -29.45
C SER A 247 35.32 14.44 -28.16
N GLU A 248 36.66 14.51 -28.23
CA GLU A 248 37.53 14.55 -27.03
C GLU A 248 37.26 13.39 -26.04
N SER A 249 36.93 12.20 -26.55
CA SER A 249 36.61 11.00 -25.75
C SER A 249 35.34 11.07 -24.88
N LYS A 250 34.44 12.04 -25.13
CA LYS A 250 33.15 12.15 -24.42
C LYS A 250 32.04 12.79 -25.27
N ILE A 251 30.86 12.18 -25.28
CA ILE A 251 29.68 12.77 -25.92
C ILE A 251 28.99 13.73 -24.93
N THR A 252 28.85 14.99 -25.33
CA THR A 252 28.26 16.05 -24.50
C THR A 252 26.83 16.39 -24.88
N ASP A 253 26.48 16.24 -26.16
CA ASP A 253 25.15 16.53 -26.70
C ASP A 253 24.15 15.42 -26.37
N ALA A 254 22.94 15.81 -25.95
CA ALA A 254 21.91 14.85 -25.55
C ALA A 254 21.27 14.14 -26.76
N GLY A 255 21.20 14.80 -27.92
CA GLY A 255 20.66 14.21 -29.15
C GLY A 255 21.59 13.14 -29.70
N GLU A 256 22.89 13.44 -29.80
CA GLU A 256 23.91 12.47 -30.20
C GLU A 256 23.93 11.26 -29.25
N ALA A 257 23.90 11.52 -27.93
CA ALA A 257 23.92 10.47 -26.94
C ALA A 257 22.68 9.58 -26.98
N PHE A 258 21.50 10.15 -27.26
CA PHE A 258 20.26 9.37 -27.38
C PHE A 258 20.32 8.39 -28.55
N VAL A 259 20.81 8.81 -29.71
CA VAL A 259 20.97 7.92 -30.88
C VAL A 259 21.87 6.72 -30.54
N LEU A 260 23.03 6.99 -29.95
CA LEU A 260 23.99 5.95 -29.54
C LEU A 260 23.46 5.05 -28.42
N PHE A 261 22.66 5.60 -27.51
CA PHE A 261 22.03 4.84 -26.44
C PHE A 261 21.01 3.84 -26.99
N THR A 262 20.15 4.29 -27.90
CA THR A 262 19.09 3.45 -28.52
C THR A 262 19.61 2.39 -29.49
N ALA A 263 20.84 2.54 -29.98
CA ALA A 263 21.46 1.55 -30.84
C ALA A 263 21.63 0.21 -30.11
N GLU A 264 21.35 -0.88 -30.81
CA GLU A 264 21.60 -2.23 -30.32
C GLU A 264 23.09 -2.42 -29.98
N ASN A 265 23.38 -3.35 -29.08
CA ASN A 265 24.73 -3.65 -28.60
C ASN A 265 25.55 -4.48 -29.60
N ASN A 266 25.46 -4.14 -30.89
CA ASN A 266 26.10 -4.83 -32.01
C ASN A 266 27.01 -3.85 -32.77
N LEU A 267 28.10 -4.35 -33.35
CA LEU A 267 29.04 -3.53 -34.13
C LEU A 267 28.34 -2.76 -35.26
N LYS A 268 27.44 -3.43 -36.01
CA LYS A 268 26.71 -2.82 -37.14
C LYS A 268 25.79 -1.68 -36.70
N ALA A 269 25.01 -1.89 -35.65
CA ALA A 269 24.10 -0.88 -35.12
C ALA A 269 24.89 0.34 -34.59
N MET A 270 26.05 0.10 -33.98
CA MET A 270 26.94 1.18 -33.55
C MET A 270 27.57 1.94 -34.72
N GLN A 271 27.87 1.28 -35.84
CA GLN A 271 28.32 1.94 -37.07
C GLN A 271 27.23 2.85 -37.63
N GLU A 272 26.00 2.34 -37.79
CA GLU A 272 24.85 3.11 -38.26
C GLU A 272 24.58 4.32 -37.34
N ALA A 273 24.61 4.11 -36.03
CA ALA A 273 24.46 5.19 -35.05
C ALA A 273 25.60 6.23 -35.16
N SER A 274 26.84 5.80 -35.41
CA SER A 274 27.98 6.69 -35.61
C SER A 274 27.84 7.55 -36.87
N THR A 275 27.29 6.97 -37.96
CA THR A 275 27.00 7.71 -39.19
C THR A 275 25.88 8.72 -38.97
N ALA A 276 24.80 8.36 -38.28
CA ALA A 276 23.73 9.28 -37.94
C ALA A 276 24.22 10.45 -37.06
N VAL A 277 25.15 10.21 -36.14
CA VAL A 277 25.77 11.28 -35.34
C VAL A 277 26.61 12.22 -36.22
N LYS A 278 27.37 11.70 -37.19
CA LYS A 278 28.10 12.55 -38.16
C LYS A 278 27.14 13.43 -38.96
N GLU A 279 26.02 12.88 -39.44
CA GLU A 279 24.98 13.64 -40.15
C GLU A 279 24.34 14.73 -39.27
N LEU A 280 24.09 14.44 -37.99
CA LEU A 280 23.58 15.44 -37.04
C LEU A 280 24.58 16.59 -36.86
N ARG A 281 25.88 16.31 -36.76
CA ARG A 281 26.94 17.33 -36.68
C ARG A 281 27.02 18.17 -37.95
N GLU A 282 26.91 17.55 -39.13
CA GLU A 282 26.90 18.26 -40.42
C GLU A 282 25.67 19.18 -40.56
N SER A 283 24.51 18.73 -40.07
CA SER A 283 23.28 19.54 -40.06
C SER A 283 23.31 20.71 -39.06
N GLY A 284 24.27 20.73 -38.13
CA GLY A 284 24.36 21.73 -37.06
C GLY A 284 23.26 21.63 -36.02
N ASN A 285 22.53 20.51 -35.97
CA ASN A 285 21.43 20.30 -35.03
C ASN A 285 21.99 19.82 -33.68
N SER A 286 22.18 20.75 -32.74
CA SER A 286 22.61 20.46 -31.37
C SER A 286 21.52 20.81 -30.35
N VAL A 287 21.46 20.06 -29.26
CA VAL A 287 20.47 20.25 -28.21
C VAL A 287 21.07 21.15 -27.13
N SER A 288 20.46 22.32 -26.93
CA SER A 288 20.83 23.22 -25.83
C SER A 288 20.57 22.59 -24.47
N ARG A 289 21.45 22.84 -23.49
CA ARG A 289 21.36 22.32 -22.12
C ARG A 289 20.00 22.54 -21.45
N TYR A 290 19.34 23.66 -21.75
CA TYR A 290 18.03 24.02 -21.20
C TYR A 290 16.89 23.18 -21.79
N ASP A 291 17.03 22.74 -23.04
CA ASP A 291 16.00 22.04 -23.78
C ASP A 291 16.18 20.52 -23.73
N GLU A 292 17.31 20.02 -23.23
CA GLU A 292 17.65 18.59 -23.16
C GLU A 292 16.58 17.72 -22.51
N LEU A 293 15.94 18.18 -21.42
CA LEU A 293 14.88 17.41 -20.77
C LEU A 293 13.65 17.25 -21.69
N ASN A 294 13.25 18.33 -22.34
CA ASN A 294 12.07 18.35 -23.19
C ASN A 294 12.31 17.53 -24.46
N THR A 295 13.47 17.69 -25.10
CA THR A 295 13.81 16.98 -26.34
C THR A 295 13.97 15.48 -26.10
N VAL A 296 14.66 15.07 -25.04
CA VAL A 296 14.80 13.64 -24.69
C VAL A 296 13.44 13.03 -24.33
N ALA A 297 12.59 13.76 -23.61
CA ALA A 297 11.23 13.30 -23.33
C ALA A 297 10.38 13.14 -24.59
N GLU A 298 10.54 14.03 -25.58
CA GLU A 298 9.89 13.86 -26.89
C GLU A 298 10.43 12.66 -27.66
N TYR A 299 11.74 12.44 -27.70
CA TYR A 299 12.34 11.29 -28.36
C TYR A 299 11.88 9.98 -27.73
N MET A 300 11.83 9.93 -26.41
CA MET A 300 11.39 8.75 -25.68
C MET A 300 9.90 8.45 -25.93
N LYS A 301 9.03 9.47 -25.98
CA LYS A 301 7.63 9.31 -26.38
C LYS A 301 7.48 8.78 -27.81
N ARG A 302 8.31 9.29 -28.75
CA ARG A 302 8.31 8.80 -30.14
C ARG A 302 8.73 7.34 -30.21
N LEU A 303 9.73 6.95 -29.42
CA LEU A 303 10.23 5.58 -29.35
C LEU A 303 9.18 4.64 -28.75
N ALA A 304 8.55 5.02 -27.63
CA ALA A 304 7.45 4.27 -27.02
C ALA A 304 6.27 4.08 -27.99
N ASN A 305 5.88 5.14 -28.72
CA ASN A 305 4.83 5.05 -29.74
C ASN A 305 5.22 4.13 -30.91
N ALA A 306 6.49 4.15 -31.33
CA ALA A 306 7.00 3.27 -32.38
C ALA A 306 6.93 1.80 -31.95
N GLN A 307 7.36 1.49 -30.72
CA GLN A 307 7.26 0.14 -30.17
C GLN A 307 5.82 -0.35 -30.01
N ALA A 308 4.87 0.53 -29.64
CA ALA A 308 3.46 0.16 -29.53
C ALA A 308 2.77 -0.06 -30.89
N SER A 309 3.33 0.47 -31.98
CA SER A 309 2.78 0.37 -33.33
C SER A 309 3.25 -0.85 -34.13
N VAL A 310 4.29 -1.54 -33.62
CA VAL A 310 4.87 -2.77 -34.18
C VAL A 310 4.23 -3.97 -33.50
#